data_AF-A0A3P8B1Z1-F1
#
_entry.id   AF-A0A3P8B1Z1-F1
#
_cell.length_a   1.000
_cell.length_b   1.000
_cell.length_c   1.000
_cell.angle_alpha   90.00
_cell.angle_beta   90.00
_cell.angle_gamma   90.00
#
_symmetry.space_group_name_H-M   'P 1'
#
loop_
_entity.id
_entity.type
_entity.pdbx_description
1 polymer ?
#
loop_
_entity_poly.entity_id
_entity_poly.type
_entity_poly.pdbx_seq_one_letter_code
_entity_poly.pdbx_strand_id
1 'polypeptide(L)'
;MIADFLVFVVLLQLTAPVLAIPRRGNEPWSLILCKFRDSDHEPRTAEWFAEWISGGNNPGEEEFHLHGNFLGAKNVVAAGGFVVEAALRCCSMWQELEMTACLGCEYQVLSPDTIESYFSSVSNAVYTIKGSNVTKWLRLPWSRREVLRMAIMDPRLQSERERPFAMFDKAKQLCISFAEQNGFVLHKQKITIINTENTAVYGKETGVLLTPKLIFSSVLTHEMIHSMNVGHSYSDRKVRIFPYSAPGEYDDKYDLMSTANAHMRPSTYGLGGPGLNGPHLDYLGWLPQNRVVYFGRDGRTNYTLRVSSLSVPHRLTIGWLLVMIPYDRDDPGNVYTVEYRTPVGNDAAIKHGAVVIHKVHRIGVSYYSSLITHERGEFNELTAGTEWLKFLDISIDGSFQYIRVKVERVHGKSHSADLKIVTTFRPVQGNRSVTQWDVDRQFLRASFFELRKTFGQNECKNGRVWRAIDAYDYVCVEPHRVDEALDNIVSVDDGESGCDVDYVHRNAFQVKSALMLCTARRKCVLVSEWCVQGDKACVSEDEWAVVQKENAESHLNLRNYAFFNGADTVGT
;
A
#
# COMPACT_ATOMS: atom_id res chain seq x y z
N MET A 1 -31.10 56.89 -8.02
CA MET A 1 -29.98 57.53 -8.73
C MET A 1 -28.72 57.11 -7.98
N ILE A 2 -27.99 56.04 -8.36
CA ILE A 2 -27.04 55.97 -9.51
C ILE A 2 -26.06 57.15 -9.38
N ALA A 3 -24.74 57.03 -9.21
CA ALA A 3 -23.72 56.07 -9.67
C ALA A 3 -22.46 56.23 -8.78
N ASP A 4 -21.79 55.15 -8.40
CA ASP A 4 -20.52 54.61 -8.95
C ASP A 4 -19.30 55.53 -8.90
N PHE A 5 -18.27 55.13 -8.15
CA PHE A 5 -16.92 54.95 -8.73
C PHE A 5 -16.09 53.94 -7.91
N LEU A 6 -15.86 52.80 -8.56
CA LEU A 6 -14.96 51.70 -8.27
C LEU A 6 -13.56 52.09 -7.75
N VAL A 7 -13.12 51.39 -6.69
CA VAL A 7 -11.71 51.02 -6.52
C VAL A 7 -11.64 49.50 -6.39
N PHE A 8 -11.26 48.86 -7.49
CA PHE A 8 -10.83 47.47 -7.57
C PHE A 8 -9.59 47.27 -6.68
N VAL A 9 -9.75 46.66 -5.51
CA VAL A 9 -8.64 45.93 -4.88
C VAL A 9 -8.80 44.48 -5.31
N VAL A 10 -7.93 44.10 -6.24
CA VAL A 10 -7.71 42.73 -6.68
C VAL A 10 -7.40 41.87 -5.46
N LEU A 11 -8.36 41.06 -5.03
CA LEU A 11 -8.07 39.90 -4.19
C LEU A 11 -7.25 38.94 -5.08
N LEU A 12 -5.92 39.00 -4.95
CA LEU A 12 -5.08 37.87 -5.33
C LEU A 12 -5.49 36.71 -4.42
N GLN A 13 -6.39 35.86 -4.91
CA GLN A 13 -6.52 34.52 -4.38
C GLN A 13 -5.16 33.84 -4.57
N LEU A 14 -4.43 33.68 -3.48
CA LEU A 14 -3.33 32.74 -3.38
C LEU A 14 -3.95 31.34 -3.58
N THR A 15 -4.01 30.91 -4.84
CA THR A 15 -4.22 29.50 -5.18
C THR A 15 -2.97 28.75 -4.71
N ALA A 16 -2.99 28.28 -3.47
CA ALA A 16 -2.04 27.27 -3.03
C ALA A 16 -2.20 26.03 -3.93
N PRO A 17 -1.11 25.40 -4.39
CA PRO A 17 -1.21 24.18 -5.18
C PRO A 17 -1.80 23.07 -4.30
N VAL A 18 -3.06 22.76 -4.58
CA VAL A 18 -3.80 21.65 -4.00
C VAL A 18 -3.20 20.36 -4.55
N LEU A 19 -2.35 19.69 -3.78
CA LEU A 19 -1.86 18.36 -4.15
C LEU A 19 -2.61 17.29 -3.37
N ALA A 20 -3.71 16.91 -3.99
CA ALA A 20 -4.43 15.65 -3.99
C ALA A 20 -3.68 14.39 -3.47
N ILE A 21 -4.41 13.43 -2.91
CA ILE A 21 -4.15 11.98 -3.07
C ILE A 21 -5.39 11.27 -3.62
N PRO A 22 -5.53 11.15 -4.95
CA PRO A 22 -6.50 10.25 -5.57
C PRO A 22 -6.07 8.81 -5.29
N ARG A 23 -6.74 7.84 -5.91
CA ARG A 23 -6.06 6.62 -6.40
C ARG A 23 -4.59 6.93 -6.65
N ARG A 24 -3.70 6.49 -5.77
CA ARG A 24 -2.27 6.65 -6.01
C ARG A 24 -1.95 5.58 -7.02
N GLY A 25 -2.15 5.87 -8.31
CA GLY A 25 -1.71 5.00 -9.39
C GLY A 25 -0.19 5.00 -9.38
N ASN A 26 0.40 6.04 -9.98
CA ASN A 26 1.84 6.25 -9.95
C ASN A 26 2.20 7.54 -9.20
N GLU A 27 3.03 7.46 -8.17
CA GLU A 27 3.56 8.59 -7.43
C GLU A 27 5.10 8.50 -7.41
N PRO A 28 5.82 9.13 -8.35
CA PRO A 28 7.28 9.09 -8.36
C PRO A 28 7.87 9.88 -7.18
N TRP A 29 8.99 9.39 -6.66
CA TRP A 29 9.72 9.96 -5.52
C TRP A 29 11.10 10.46 -5.95
N SER A 30 11.60 11.48 -5.26
CA SER A 30 13.00 11.89 -5.38
C SER A 30 13.84 11.40 -4.22
N LEU A 31 14.84 10.59 -4.53
CA LEU A 31 15.85 10.13 -3.58
C LEU A 31 17.06 11.06 -3.63
N ILE A 32 17.29 11.79 -2.54
CA ILE A 32 18.31 12.83 -2.43
C ILE A 32 19.43 12.30 -1.54
N LEU A 33 20.62 12.18 -2.10
CA LEU A 33 21.79 11.66 -1.41
C LEU A 33 22.64 12.82 -0.91
N CYS A 34 22.79 12.97 0.42
CA CYS A 34 23.51 14.08 1.03
C CYS A 34 24.57 13.63 2.02
N LYS A 35 25.75 14.22 1.93
CA LYS A 35 26.84 14.05 2.90
C LYS A 35 27.28 15.39 3.46
N PHE A 36 27.62 15.42 4.75
CA PHE A 36 28.12 16.65 5.37
C PHE A 36 29.50 17.03 4.85
N ARG A 37 29.86 18.32 4.98
CA ARG A 37 31.18 18.84 4.59
C ARG A 37 32.33 18.13 5.29
N ASP A 38 32.10 17.71 6.53
CA ASP A 38 33.07 17.03 7.39
C ASP A 38 33.08 15.51 7.24
N SER A 39 32.39 14.95 6.23
CA SER A 39 32.37 13.51 5.98
C SER A 39 32.31 13.17 4.50
N ASP A 40 33.30 12.41 4.04
CA ASP A 40 33.37 11.90 2.67
C ASP A 40 32.75 10.51 2.51
N HIS A 41 32.24 9.94 3.60
CA HIS A 41 31.67 8.60 3.59
C HIS A 41 30.36 8.55 2.80
N GLU A 42 30.34 7.67 1.80
CA GLU A 42 29.19 7.29 0.99
C GLU A 42 28.91 5.79 1.26
N PRO A 43 27.82 5.44 1.99
CA PRO A 43 27.54 4.04 2.32
C PRO A 43 27.35 3.13 1.10
N ARG A 44 26.79 3.70 0.02
CA ARG A 44 26.46 3.07 -1.26
C ARG A 44 26.55 4.12 -2.37
N THR A 45 26.77 3.67 -3.60
CA THR A 45 26.84 4.58 -4.77
C THR A 45 25.44 5.00 -5.21
N ALA A 46 25.33 6.07 -6.01
CA ALA A 46 24.04 6.53 -6.52
C ALA A 46 23.36 5.49 -7.43
N GLU A 47 24.16 4.73 -8.18
CA GLU A 47 23.69 3.65 -9.06
C GLU A 47 23.07 2.52 -8.22
N TRP A 48 23.69 2.14 -7.10
CA TRP A 48 23.12 1.16 -6.18
C TRP A 48 21.74 1.59 -5.66
N PHE A 49 21.58 2.89 -5.35
CA PHE A 49 20.29 3.43 -4.92
C PHE A 49 19.26 3.45 -6.06
N ALA A 50 19.68 3.75 -7.29
CA ALA A 50 18.80 3.69 -8.46
C ALA A 50 18.32 2.26 -8.74
N GLU A 51 19.22 1.28 -8.61
CA GLU A 51 18.88 -0.15 -8.70
C GLU A 51 17.93 -0.57 -7.57
N TRP A 52 18.15 -0.09 -6.34
CA TRP A 52 17.30 -0.40 -5.19
C TRP A 52 15.89 0.19 -5.32
N ILE A 53 15.75 1.43 -5.80
CA ILE A 53 14.45 2.09 -5.92
C ILE A 53 13.62 1.49 -7.07
N SER A 54 14.18 1.39 -8.28
CA SER A 54 13.42 1.11 -9.51
C SER A 54 14.11 0.12 -10.47
N GLY A 55 15.20 -0.54 -10.05
CA GLY A 55 15.87 -1.54 -10.86
C GLY A 55 16.74 -0.98 -11.99
N GLY A 56 17.12 0.31 -11.94
CA GLY A 56 18.12 0.91 -12.83
C GLY A 56 17.60 1.66 -14.05
N ASN A 57 16.28 1.84 -14.20
CA ASN A 57 15.70 2.65 -15.28
C ASN A 57 15.46 4.11 -14.84
N ASN A 58 16.54 4.89 -14.68
CA ASN A 58 16.44 6.34 -14.54
C ASN A 58 16.29 6.99 -15.93
N PRO A 59 15.27 7.83 -16.19
CA PRO A 59 15.10 8.52 -17.47
C PRO A 59 16.07 9.71 -17.67
N GLY A 60 17.24 9.73 -17.03
CA GLY A 60 18.03 10.94 -16.81
C GLY A 60 19.53 10.89 -17.10
N GLU A 61 20.07 9.82 -17.68
CA GLU A 61 21.46 9.84 -18.15
C GLU A 61 21.52 10.03 -19.66
N GLU A 62 21.78 11.28 -20.07
CA GLU A 62 22.16 11.64 -21.42
C GLU A 62 23.31 10.78 -21.92
N GLU A 63 23.13 10.28 -23.14
CA GLU A 63 24.05 9.48 -23.91
C GLU A 63 25.35 10.25 -24.20
N PHE A 64 26.32 10.21 -23.27
CA PHE A 64 27.68 10.66 -23.55
C PHE A 64 28.45 9.56 -24.28
N HIS A 65 28.47 9.65 -25.60
CA HIS A 65 29.45 8.97 -26.45
C HIS A 65 30.87 9.43 -26.09
N LEU A 66 31.69 8.51 -25.56
CA LEU A 66 33.14 8.67 -25.58
C LEU A 66 33.76 7.53 -26.40
N HIS A 67 34.23 7.90 -27.59
CA HIS A 67 35.23 7.15 -28.34
C HIS A 67 36.51 7.05 -27.51
N GLY A 68 37.06 5.84 -27.38
CA GLY A 68 38.35 5.64 -26.72
C GLY A 68 38.82 4.19 -26.80
N ASN A 69 39.51 3.84 -27.89
CA ASN A 69 40.36 2.65 -27.96
C ASN A 69 41.37 2.66 -26.82
N PHE A 70 41.52 1.57 -26.06
CA PHE A 70 42.85 1.16 -25.58
C PHE A 70 42.91 -0.36 -25.31
N LEU A 71 43.82 -0.99 -26.04
CA LEU A 71 44.35 -2.34 -25.84
C LEU A 71 45.05 -2.43 -24.48
N GLY A 72 44.85 -3.53 -23.74
CA GLY A 72 45.56 -3.76 -22.48
C GLY A 72 45.17 -5.07 -21.81
N ALA A 73 45.92 -6.12 -22.11
CA ALA A 73 45.65 -7.50 -21.79
C ALA A 73 45.85 -7.90 -20.31
N LYS A 74 45.14 -8.98 -19.93
CA LYS A 74 45.52 -10.08 -19.00
C LYS A 74 45.52 -9.83 -17.48
N ASN A 75 44.51 -10.41 -16.80
CA ASN A 75 44.66 -11.62 -15.97
C ASN A 75 43.43 -11.80 -15.05
N VAL A 76 42.49 -12.68 -15.41
CA VAL A 76 41.85 -13.62 -14.46
C VAL A 76 41.49 -14.87 -15.25
N VAL A 77 41.96 -16.00 -14.75
CA VAL A 77 41.84 -17.35 -15.30
C VAL A 77 40.37 -17.78 -15.34
N ALA A 78 39.97 -18.35 -16.47
CA ALA A 78 38.71 -19.03 -16.66
C ALA A 78 38.67 -20.34 -15.85
N ALA A 79 37.67 -20.47 -14.98
CA ALA A 79 37.04 -21.74 -14.67
C ALA A 79 35.58 -21.62 -15.14
N GLY A 80 35.40 -21.74 -16.46
CA GLY A 80 34.11 -21.69 -17.13
C GLY A 80 33.70 -23.08 -17.60
N GLY A 81 32.41 -23.39 -17.44
CA GLY A 81 31.75 -24.47 -18.16
C GLY A 81 30.73 -25.22 -17.31
N PHE A 82 29.56 -24.63 -17.00
CA PHE A 82 28.38 -25.43 -16.61
C PHE A 82 26.99 -24.77 -16.78
N VAL A 83 26.87 -23.52 -17.26
CA VAL A 83 25.56 -22.80 -17.22
C VAL A 83 24.91 -22.58 -18.60
N VAL A 84 25.59 -22.81 -19.72
CA VAL A 84 25.04 -22.49 -21.06
C VAL A 84 24.49 -23.71 -21.81
N GLU A 85 24.76 -24.95 -21.37
CA GLU A 85 24.24 -26.16 -22.04
C GLU A 85 22.83 -26.58 -21.60
N ALA A 86 22.33 -26.08 -20.46
CA ALA A 86 20.99 -26.44 -19.96
C ALA A 86 19.85 -25.71 -20.69
N ALA A 87 20.10 -24.51 -21.23
CA ALA A 87 19.07 -23.70 -21.87
C ALA A 87 18.78 -24.10 -23.33
N LEU A 88 19.74 -24.70 -24.04
CA LEU A 88 19.60 -25.07 -25.46
C LEU A 88 19.13 -26.51 -25.69
N ARG A 89 19.14 -27.37 -24.67
CA ARG A 89 18.58 -28.74 -24.76
C ARG A 89 17.07 -28.83 -24.53
N CYS A 90 16.44 -27.79 -23.97
CA CYS A 90 14.99 -27.80 -23.73
C CYS A 90 14.16 -27.50 -25.01
N CYS A 91 14.79 -26.97 -26.06
CA CYS A 91 14.09 -26.47 -27.26
C CYS A 91 14.15 -27.42 -28.47
N SER A 92 14.82 -28.57 -28.38
CA SER A 92 15.03 -29.49 -29.53
C SER A 92 14.46 -30.90 -29.35
N MET A 93 13.56 -31.11 -28.38
CA MET A 93 12.92 -32.42 -28.16
C MET A 93 11.41 -32.25 -27.98
N TRP A 94 10.75 -31.70 -28.99
CA TRP A 94 9.28 -31.68 -29.11
C TRP A 94 8.89 -32.19 -30.49
N GLN A 95 9.04 -33.49 -30.69
CA GLN A 95 8.22 -34.25 -31.60
C GLN A 95 8.10 -35.66 -31.00
N GLU A 96 6.85 -36.07 -30.79
CA GLU A 96 6.43 -37.41 -30.36
C GLU A 96 6.59 -37.74 -28.86
N LEU A 97 5.53 -37.48 -28.08
CA LEU A 97 4.76 -38.49 -27.33
C LEU A 97 3.88 -37.84 -26.24
N GLU A 98 2.59 -38.15 -26.37
CA GLU A 98 1.46 -38.15 -25.42
C GLU A 98 1.53 -37.42 -24.07
N MET A 99 0.44 -36.67 -23.82
CA MET A 99 -0.08 -36.23 -22.53
C MET A 99 0.24 -37.23 -21.40
N THR A 100 1.02 -36.81 -20.39
CA THR A 100 0.69 -36.76 -18.94
C THR A 100 1.97 -36.36 -18.16
N ALA A 101 1.82 -35.46 -17.18
CA ALA A 101 2.80 -35.11 -16.13
C ALA A 101 3.90 -34.07 -16.43
N CYS A 102 3.56 -32.78 -16.27
CA CYS A 102 4.48 -31.74 -15.79
C CYS A 102 3.72 -30.73 -14.90
N LEU A 103 3.23 -31.18 -13.74
CA LEU A 103 2.89 -30.31 -12.61
C LEU A 103 4.11 -30.29 -11.68
N GLY A 104 5.06 -29.38 -11.92
CA GLY A 104 6.28 -29.35 -11.10
C GLY A 104 7.41 -28.40 -11.48
N CYS A 105 7.18 -27.42 -12.37
CA CYS A 105 8.12 -26.31 -12.53
C CYS A 105 7.51 -25.06 -11.88
N GLU A 106 7.82 -24.90 -10.60
CA GLU A 106 7.54 -23.70 -9.82
C GLU A 106 8.35 -22.53 -10.45
N TYR A 107 7.67 -21.72 -11.26
CA TYR A 107 8.24 -20.55 -11.90
C TYR A 107 8.39 -19.44 -10.83
N GLN A 108 9.40 -19.55 -9.97
CA GLN A 108 9.87 -18.42 -9.16
C GLN A 108 10.57 -17.42 -10.09
N VAL A 109 9.79 -16.57 -10.75
CA VAL A 109 10.34 -15.33 -11.31
C VAL A 109 10.78 -14.51 -10.11
N LEU A 110 12.09 -14.46 -9.85
CA LEU A 110 12.67 -13.44 -8.99
C LEU A 110 12.36 -12.08 -9.60
N SER A 111 11.21 -11.51 -9.21
CA SER A 111 11.03 -10.07 -9.30
C SER A 111 12.16 -9.46 -8.47
N PRO A 112 12.91 -8.47 -9.00
CA PRO A 112 13.95 -7.83 -8.20
C PRO A 112 13.30 -7.22 -6.95
N ASP A 113 13.86 -7.41 -5.75
CA ASP A 113 13.31 -6.94 -4.45
C ASP A 113 13.45 -5.40 -4.27
N THR A 114 13.24 -4.64 -5.35
CA THR A 114 13.24 -3.18 -5.36
C THR A 114 12.10 -2.59 -4.53
N ILE A 115 12.19 -1.31 -4.21
CA ILE A 115 11.09 -0.59 -3.55
C ILE A 115 9.86 -0.49 -4.47
N GLU A 116 10.06 -0.25 -5.77
CA GLU A 116 8.98 -0.24 -6.75
C GLU A 116 8.22 -1.57 -6.79
N SER A 117 8.94 -2.69 -6.87
CA SER A 117 8.33 -4.02 -6.91
C SER A 117 7.66 -4.40 -5.58
N TYR A 118 8.17 -3.94 -4.43
CA TYR A 118 7.49 -4.12 -3.14
C TYR A 118 6.10 -3.48 -3.18
N PHE A 119 6.03 -2.19 -3.52
CA PHE A 119 4.76 -1.47 -3.59
C PHE A 119 3.82 -2.05 -4.63
N SER A 120 4.34 -2.38 -5.82
CA SER A 120 3.56 -3.05 -6.86
C SER A 120 3.05 -4.42 -6.39
N SER A 121 3.80 -5.16 -5.59
CA SER A 121 3.38 -6.47 -5.10
C SER A 121 2.34 -6.36 -4.00
N VAL A 122 2.56 -5.52 -2.98
CA VAL A 122 1.66 -5.37 -1.82
C VAL A 122 0.33 -4.73 -2.24
N SER A 123 0.38 -3.76 -3.15
CA SER A 123 -0.82 -3.08 -3.66
C SER A 123 -1.52 -3.81 -4.81
N ASN A 124 -1.00 -4.96 -5.26
CA ASN A 124 -1.47 -5.63 -6.49
C ASN A 124 -1.48 -4.70 -7.72
N ALA A 125 -0.41 -3.92 -7.86
CA ALA A 125 -0.18 -2.89 -8.88
C ALA A 125 -1.18 -1.73 -8.82
N VAL A 126 -1.90 -1.56 -7.72
CA VAL A 126 -2.72 -0.36 -7.49
C VAL A 126 -1.87 0.87 -7.27
N TYR A 127 -0.71 0.70 -6.62
CA TYR A 127 0.27 1.75 -6.35
C TYR A 127 1.65 1.37 -6.90
N THR A 128 2.30 2.34 -7.55
CA THR A 128 3.69 2.26 -7.97
C THR A 128 4.39 3.61 -7.79
N ILE A 129 5.72 3.57 -7.78
CA ILE A 129 6.62 4.72 -7.69
C ILE A 129 7.49 4.86 -8.96
N LYS A 130 7.00 4.31 -10.07
CA LYS A 130 7.71 4.29 -11.35
C LYS A 130 8.08 5.69 -11.81
N GLY A 131 9.31 5.85 -12.28
CA GLY A 131 9.85 7.15 -12.68
C GLY A 131 10.44 7.96 -11.51
N SER A 132 10.59 7.35 -10.34
CA SER A 132 11.40 7.91 -9.26
C SER A 132 12.84 8.15 -9.71
N ASN A 133 13.46 9.21 -9.22
CA ASN A 133 14.82 9.62 -9.56
C ASN A 133 15.75 9.62 -8.35
N VAL A 134 17.05 9.50 -8.62
CA VAL A 134 18.10 9.49 -7.60
C VAL A 134 19.13 10.57 -7.94
N THR A 135 19.47 11.42 -6.99
CA THR A 135 20.54 12.40 -7.17
C THR A 135 21.91 11.75 -7.01
N LYS A 136 22.95 12.36 -7.58
CA LYS A 136 24.33 12.09 -7.12
C LYS A 136 24.49 12.50 -5.65
N TRP A 137 25.55 12.04 -5.00
CA TRP A 137 25.91 12.49 -3.65
C TRP A 137 26.23 13.98 -3.63
N LEU A 138 25.41 14.75 -2.92
CA LEU A 138 25.58 16.17 -2.69
C LEU A 138 26.39 16.39 -1.42
N ARG A 139 27.53 17.07 -1.54
CA ARG A 139 28.30 17.51 -0.36
C ARG A 139 27.71 18.83 0.15
N LEU A 140 27.04 18.76 1.28
CA LEU A 140 26.49 19.93 1.96
C LEU A 140 27.62 20.87 2.41
N PRO A 141 27.42 22.20 2.40
CA PRO A 141 28.43 23.16 2.87
C PRO A 141 28.58 23.20 4.39
N TRP A 142 27.65 22.57 5.13
CA TRP A 142 27.64 22.53 6.59
C TRP A 142 28.24 21.22 7.12
N SER A 143 28.92 21.33 8.26
CA SER A 143 29.32 20.20 9.10
C SER A 143 28.15 19.70 9.94
N ARG A 144 28.24 18.46 10.41
CA ARG A 144 27.24 17.88 11.32
C ARG A 144 27.02 18.75 12.56
N ARG A 145 28.09 19.32 13.13
CA ARG A 145 28.02 20.18 14.33
C ARG A 145 27.31 21.50 14.07
N GLU A 146 27.48 22.09 12.90
CA GLU A 146 26.77 23.31 12.50
C GLU A 146 25.27 23.03 12.33
N VAL A 147 24.90 21.92 11.70
CA VAL A 147 23.49 21.52 11.54
C VAL A 147 22.83 21.22 12.87
N LEU A 148 23.51 20.54 13.80
CA LEU A 148 23.00 20.33 15.15
C LEU A 148 22.74 21.67 15.88
N ARG A 149 23.64 22.65 15.75
CA ARG A 149 23.43 23.99 16.32
C ARG A 149 22.23 24.69 15.68
N MET A 150 22.09 24.63 14.36
CA MET A 150 20.94 25.19 13.66
C MET A 150 19.62 24.54 14.08
N ALA A 151 19.63 23.22 14.33
CA ALA A 151 18.47 22.50 14.82
C ALA A 151 18.06 22.97 16.22
N ILE A 152 19.00 23.05 17.17
CA ILE A 152 18.75 23.50 18.55
C ILE A 152 18.24 24.94 18.61
N MET A 153 18.72 25.80 17.70
CA MET A 153 18.34 27.21 17.65
C MET A 153 17.01 27.45 16.92
N ASP A 154 16.44 26.46 16.21
CA ASP A 154 15.14 26.60 15.54
C ASP A 154 14.00 26.32 16.54
N PRO A 155 13.23 27.35 16.96
CA PRO A 155 12.20 27.18 17.98
C PRO A 155 11.11 26.17 17.59
N ARG A 156 10.86 25.99 16.28
CA ARG A 156 9.84 25.06 15.76
C ARG A 156 10.21 23.61 16.05
N LEU A 157 11.50 23.32 16.16
CA LEU A 157 12.03 21.97 16.40
C LEU A 157 12.28 21.69 17.89
N GLN A 158 11.95 22.64 18.79
CA GLN A 158 12.23 22.50 20.23
C GLN A 158 11.04 22.02 21.06
N SER A 159 9.92 21.67 20.43
CA SER A 159 8.80 21.05 21.16
C SER A 159 9.21 19.68 21.73
N GLU A 160 8.57 19.20 22.80
CA GLU A 160 8.91 17.90 23.42
C GLU A 160 8.88 16.73 22.42
N ARG A 161 7.98 16.80 21.43
CA ARG A 161 7.83 15.77 20.39
C ARG A 161 8.88 15.86 19.29
N GLU A 162 9.24 17.07 18.87
CA GLU A 162 10.16 17.32 17.74
C GLU A 162 11.63 17.30 18.16
N ARG A 163 11.93 17.67 19.41
CA ARG A 163 13.29 17.82 19.92
C ARG A 163 14.20 16.60 19.71
N PRO A 164 13.74 15.34 19.87
CA PRO A 164 14.55 14.16 19.59
C PRO A 164 14.95 14.04 18.10
N PHE A 165 14.14 14.57 17.19
CA PHE A 165 14.32 14.47 15.74
C PHE A 165 14.84 15.75 15.08
N ALA A 166 14.94 16.84 15.84
CA ALA A 166 15.32 18.17 15.38
C ALA A 166 16.55 18.21 14.45
N MET A 167 17.62 17.47 14.80
CA MET A 167 18.83 17.40 13.98
C MET A 167 18.55 16.79 12.60
N PHE A 168 17.77 15.72 12.56
CA PHE A 168 17.41 15.01 11.33
C PHE A 168 16.45 15.81 10.48
N ASP A 169 15.44 16.45 11.09
CA ASP A 169 14.53 17.33 10.35
C ASP A 169 15.25 18.54 9.77
N LYS A 170 16.16 19.15 10.52
CA LYS A 170 17.01 20.23 10.00
C LYS A 170 17.90 19.75 8.86
N ALA A 171 18.49 18.56 9.00
CA ALA A 171 19.33 17.99 7.96
C ALA A 171 18.56 17.65 6.68
N LYS A 172 17.32 17.11 6.78
CA LYS A 172 16.41 16.93 5.64
C LYS A 172 16.15 18.26 4.94
N GLN A 173 15.73 19.28 5.68
CA GLN A 173 15.42 20.61 5.12
C GLN A 173 16.61 21.18 4.35
N LEU A 174 17.81 21.12 4.92
CA LEU A 174 19.02 21.62 4.29
C LEU A 174 19.43 20.79 3.06
N CYS A 175 19.27 19.48 3.10
CA CYS A 175 19.56 18.61 1.97
C CYS A 175 18.63 18.87 0.78
N ILE A 176 17.31 18.97 1.03
CA ILE A 176 16.31 19.23 0.00
C ILE A 176 16.56 20.61 -0.65
N SER A 177 16.68 21.65 0.17
CA SER A 177 16.91 23.02 -0.33
C SER A 177 18.24 23.14 -1.09
N PHE A 178 19.30 22.46 -0.64
CA PHE A 178 20.57 22.46 -1.34
C PHE A 178 20.49 21.71 -2.68
N ALA A 179 19.75 20.61 -2.78
CA ALA A 179 19.51 19.91 -4.04
C ALA A 179 18.79 20.81 -5.05
N GLU A 180 17.74 21.51 -4.64
CA GLU A 180 17.01 22.46 -5.49
C GLU A 180 17.92 23.60 -5.98
N GLN A 181 18.76 24.16 -5.09
CA GLN A 181 19.75 25.19 -5.44
C GLN A 181 20.82 24.70 -6.43
N ASN A 182 21.11 23.40 -6.44
CA ASN A 182 22.04 22.77 -7.39
C ASN A 182 21.34 22.35 -8.70
N GLY A 183 20.11 22.79 -8.93
CA GLY A 183 19.39 22.60 -10.20
C GLY A 183 18.63 21.28 -10.32
N PHE A 184 18.48 20.50 -9.25
CA PHE A 184 17.68 19.27 -9.29
C PHE A 184 16.19 19.59 -9.24
N VAL A 185 15.43 19.05 -10.19
CA VAL A 185 13.96 19.08 -10.15
C VAL A 185 13.48 17.89 -9.31
N LEU A 186 12.92 18.20 -8.15
CA LEU A 186 12.48 17.19 -7.18
C LEU A 186 10.96 16.96 -7.30
N HIS A 187 10.56 15.71 -7.12
CA HIS A 187 9.16 15.34 -6.97
C HIS A 187 8.57 15.85 -5.65
N LYS A 188 7.24 15.79 -5.54
CA LYS A 188 6.51 16.14 -4.32
C LYS A 188 7.03 15.33 -3.14
N GLN A 189 7.07 14.00 -3.31
CA GLN A 189 7.56 13.06 -2.31
C GLN A 189 9.08 12.92 -2.38
N LYS A 190 9.71 12.89 -1.21
CA LYS A 190 11.17 12.96 -1.09
C LYS A 190 11.66 11.93 -0.07
N ILE A 191 12.76 11.28 -0.39
CA ILE A 191 13.53 10.44 0.52
C ILE A 191 14.93 11.05 0.60
N THR A 192 15.39 11.36 1.80
CA THR A 192 16.73 11.89 2.05
C THR A 192 17.60 10.79 2.66
N ILE A 193 18.72 10.49 2.01
CA ILE A 193 19.76 9.65 2.60
C ILE A 193 20.85 10.55 3.12
N ILE A 194 21.15 10.43 4.42
CA ILE A 194 22.23 11.20 5.03
C ILE A 194 23.26 10.31 5.71
N ASN A 195 24.54 10.66 5.57
CA ASN A 195 25.66 9.84 6.05
C ASN A 195 25.95 9.94 7.57
N THR A 196 24.92 10.07 8.41
CA THR A 196 25.08 10.33 9.86
C THR A 196 24.18 9.47 10.73
N GLU A 197 24.65 9.09 11.92
CA GLU A 197 23.85 8.45 12.99
C GLU A 197 22.98 7.25 12.55
N ASN A 198 22.14 6.75 13.44
CA ASN A 198 21.24 5.61 13.19
C ASN A 198 19.81 6.07 13.45
N THR A 199 19.10 6.48 12.41
CA THR A 199 17.67 6.79 12.50
C THR A 199 16.97 6.61 11.16
N ALA A 200 15.68 6.36 11.22
CA ALA A 200 14.77 6.43 10.10
C ALA A 200 13.56 7.20 10.60
N VAL A 201 13.13 8.20 9.84
CA VAL A 201 12.02 9.05 10.27
C VAL A 201 11.31 9.69 9.10
N TYR A 202 10.00 9.55 9.09
CA TYR A 202 9.10 10.32 8.27
C TYR A 202 8.74 11.66 8.94
N GLY A 203 8.87 12.76 8.19
CA GLY A 203 8.36 14.07 8.59
C GLY A 203 7.37 14.60 7.55
N LYS A 204 6.24 15.15 8.00
CA LYS A 204 5.14 15.60 7.12
C LYS A 204 5.59 16.60 6.05
N GLU A 205 6.50 17.52 6.38
CA GLU A 205 6.94 18.57 5.46
C GLU A 205 8.13 18.16 4.58
N THR A 206 8.92 17.19 5.05
CA THR A 206 10.26 16.91 4.50
C THR A 206 10.41 15.49 3.96
N GLY A 207 9.37 14.66 4.06
CA GLY A 207 9.37 13.28 3.59
C GLY A 207 10.18 12.36 4.49
N VAL A 208 10.75 11.33 3.89
CA VAL A 208 11.48 10.26 4.57
C VAL A 208 12.95 10.65 4.75
N LEU A 209 13.55 10.30 5.88
CA LEU A 209 15.01 10.24 6.04
C LEU A 209 15.46 8.86 6.47
N LEU A 210 16.54 8.39 5.87
CA LEU A 210 17.28 7.21 6.30
C LEU A 210 18.75 7.52 6.53
N THR A 211 19.34 6.75 7.43
CA THR A 211 20.77 6.78 7.73
C THR A 211 21.41 5.41 7.52
N PRO A 212 22.76 5.31 7.46
CA PRO A 212 23.46 4.17 6.86
C PRO A 212 23.09 2.78 7.40
N LYS A 213 22.79 2.65 8.71
CA LYS A 213 22.43 1.35 9.31
C LYS A 213 21.01 0.89 9.00
N LEU A 214 20.15 1.79 8.52
CA LEU A 214 18.74 1.54 8.24
C LEU A 214 18.44 1.61 6.73
N ILE A 215 19.47 1.51 5.89
CA ILE A 215 19.35 1.41 4.43
C ILE A 215 19.00 -0.05 4.08
N PHE A 216 17.73 -0.42 4.27
CA PHE A 216 17.17 -1.67 3.78
C PHE A 216 15.67 -1.56 3.53
N SER A 217 15.14 -2.45 2.68
CA SER A 217 13.82 -2.30 2.08
C SER A 217 12.69 -2.10 3.09
N SER A 218 12.58 -2.94 4.12
CA SER A 218 11.47 -2.85 5.08
C SER A 218 11.40 -1.50 5.79
N VAL A 219 12.53 -0.93 6.20
CA VAL A 219 12.53 0.39 6.86
C VAL A 219 12.14 1.49 5.88
N LEU A 220 12.70 1.49 4.67
CA LEU A 220 12.32 2.51 3.68
C LEU A 220 10.81 2.44 3.38
N THR A 221 10.28 1.25 3.11
CA THR A 221 8.85 1.09 2.82
C THR A 221 7.97 1.46 4.02
N HIS A 222 8.41 1.18 5.24
CA HIS A 222 7.73 1.59 6.48
C HIS A 222 7.60 3.11 6.57
N GLU A 223 8.71 3.84 6.44
CA GLU A 223 8.70 5.30 6.48
C GLU A 223 7.91 5.91 5.32
N MET A 224 7.95 5.29 4.14
CA MET A 224 7.15 5.73 3.00
C MET A 224 5.64 5.57 3.25
N ILE A 225 5.21 4.51 3.94
CA ILE A 225 3.80 4.29 4.25
C ILE A 225 3.26 5.27 5.31
N HIS A 226 4.12 5.84 6.16
CA HIS A 226 3.72 6.97 7.00
C HIS A 226 3.27 8.20 6.18
N SER A 227 3.75 8.36 4.93
CA SER A 227 3.24 9.39 4.01
C SER A 227 1.79 9.17 3.55
N MET A 228 1.23 8.00 3.89
CA MET A 228 -0.13 7.59 3.58
C MET A 228 -1.04 7.58 4.83
N ASN A 229 -0.68 8.30 5.89
CA ASN A 229 -1.47 8.43 7.12
C ASN A 229 -1.70 7.10 7.89
N VAL A 230 -0.88 6.10 7.61
CA VAL A 230 -0.86 4.84 8.35
C VAL A 230 0.11 4.97 9.54
N GLY A 231 -0.37 4.64 10.74
CA GLY A 231 0.45 4.60 11.95
C GLY A 231 1.17 3.28 12.15
N HIS A 232 1.93 3.14 13.24
CA HIS A 232 2.50 1.85 13.63
C HIS A 232 1.39 0.81 13.87
N SER A 233 1.69 -0.47 13.70
CA SER A 233 0.82 -1.54 14.18
C SER A 233 1.17 -1.94 15.61
N TYR A 234 0.15 -2.45 16.30
CA TYR A 234 0.19 -2.81 17.70
C TYR A 234 -0.21 -4.27 17.90
N SER A 235 -0.05 -4.79 19.11
CA SER A 235 -0.78 -5.96 19.58
C SER A 235 -1.58 -5.61 20.85
N ASP A 236 -2.50 -6.48 21.24
CA ASP A 236 -3.19 -6.39 22.53
C ASP A 236 -2.32 -6.83 23.73
N ARG A 237 -1.07 -7.26 23.51
CA ARG A 237 -0.12 -7.56 24.58
C ARG A 237 0.44 -6.27 25.16
N LYS A 238 0.59 -6.24 26.48
CA LYS A 238 1.20 -5.11 27.22
C LYS A 238 2.74 -5.20 27.25
N VAL A 239 3.35 -5.55 26.12
CA VAL A 239 4.81 -5.65 25.98
C VAL A 239 5.39 -4.36 25.39
N ARG A 240 6.64 -4.03 25.72
CA ARG A 240 7.37 -2.94 25.05
C ARG A 240 8.51 -3.55 24.25
N ILE A 241 8.51 -3.33 22.94
CA ILE A 241 9.51 -3.89 22.04
C ILE A 241 10.84 -3.13 22.15
N PHE A 242 10.79 -1.82 22.41
CA PHE A 242 11.97 -1.01 22.68
C PHE A 242 11.69 0.04 23.77
N PRO A 243 12.73 0.63 24.39
CA PRO A 243 12.58 1.46 25.60
C PRO A 243 11.59 2.64 25.49
N TYR A 244 11.41 3.18 24.28
CA TYR A 244 10.54 4.32 24.00
C TYR A 244 9.23 3.93 23.29
N SER A 245 8.98 2.65 23.05
CA SER A 245 7.74 2.21 22.42
C SER A 245 6.58 2.26 23.42
N ALA A 246 5.40 2.57 22.91
CA ALA A 246 4.15 2.36 23.62
C ALA A 246 3.90 0.85 23.84
N PRO A 247 3.10 0.47 24.84
CA PRO A 247 2.72 -0.92 25.05
C PRO A 247 2.00 -1.49 23.80
N GLY A 248 2.45 -2.65 23.34
CA GLY A 248 1.96 -3.34 22.15
C GLY A 248 2.52 -2.81 20.83
N GLU A 249 3.14 -1.64 20.82
CA GLU A 249 3.67 -1.02 19.59
C GLU A 249 4.81 -1.86 18.99
N TYR A 250 4.80 -2.05 17.66
CA TYR A 250 5.71 -2.92 16.93
C TYR A 250 5.59 -4.42 17.25
N ASP A 251 4.50 -4.85 17.91
CA ASP A 251 4.31 -6.25 18.28
C ASP A 251 3.33 -7.03 17.36
N ASP A 252 2.99 -6.45 16.20
CA ASP A 252 2.33 -7.15 15.11
C ASP A 252 3.34 -7.72 14.12
N LYS A 253 3.74 -8.98 14.31
CA LYS A 253 4.81 -9.57 13.47
C LYS A 253 4.41 -9.77 12.00
N TYR A 254 3.13 -9.59 11.67
CA TYR A 254 2.55 -9.84 10.35
C TYR A 254 2.44 -8.58 9.49
N ASP A 255 2.79 -7.41 10.03
CA ASP A 255 2.59 -6.13 9.38
C ASP A 255 3.87 -5.32 9.26
N LEU A 256 4.05 -4.67 8.10
CA LEU A 256 5.19 -3.80 7.84
C LEU A 256 5.28 -2.63 8.82
N MET A 257 4.15 -2.15 9.35
CA MET A 257 4.14 -1.04 10.31
C MET A 257 4.61 -1.45 11.71
N SER A 258 5.09 -2.69 11.86
CA SER A 258 5.84 -3.22 13.00
C SER A 258 7.28 -3.61 12.64
N THR A 259 7.88 -2.99 11.62
CA THR A 259 9.22 -3.34 11.07
C THR A 259 10.31 -3.60 12.12
N ALA A 260 10.29 -2.93 13.28
CA ALA A 260 11.25 -3.17 14.37
C ALA A 260 11.26 -4.62 14.91
N ASN A 261 10.20 -5.40 14.73
CA ASN A 261 10.06 -6.78 15.23
C ASN A 261 9.19 -7.66 14.29
N ALA A 262 9.02 -7.25 13.03
CA ALA A 262 8.23 -7.96 12.05
C ALA A 262 8.95 -9.18 11.44
N HIS A 263 8.18 -10.11 10.85
CA HIS A 263 8.72 -11.25 10.10
C HIS A 263 9.32 -10.79 8.76
N MET A 264 10.60 -10.43 8.78
CA MET A 264 11.36 -10.01 7.61
C MET A 264 12.23 -11.14 7.05
N ARG A 265 12.36 -11.23 5.73
CA ARG A 265 13.28 -12.14 5.05
C ARG A 265 14.56 -11.41 4.62
N PRO A 266 15.68 -12.12 4.42
CA PRO A 266 16.79 -11.62 3.62
C PRO A 266 16.35 -11.30 2.19
N SER A 267 16.88 -10.22 1.63
CA SER A 267 16.68 -9.75 0.25
C SER A 267 17.99 -9.19 -0.30
N THR A 268 18.02 -8.90 -1.60
CA THR A 268 19.19 -8.29 -2.27
C THR A 268 19.62 -6.96 -1.62
N TYR A 269 18.67 -6.22 -1.05
CA TYR A 269 18.89 -4.89 -0.47
C TYR A 269 18.71 -4.87 1.06
N GLY A 270 19.07 -5.95 1.74
CA GLY A 270 18.96 -6.09 3.19
C GLY A 270 17.73 -6.88 3.61
N LEU A 271 17.02 -6.46 4.66
CA LEU A 271 15.78 -7.11 5.08
C LEU A 271 14.57 -6.57 4.31
N GLY A 272 13.69 -7.47 3.90
CA GLY A 272 12.45 -7.16 3.17
C GLY A 272 11.24 -7.88 3.74
N GLY A 273 10.05 -7.31 3.54
CA GLY A 273 8.80 -7.81 4.10
C GLY A 273 8.55 -7.37 5.56
N PRO A 274 7.49 -7.87 6.21
CA PRO A 274 6.35 -8.55 5.60
C PRO A 274 5.53 -7.59 4.71
N GLY A 275 4.43 -8.07 4.13
CA GLY A 275 3.42 -7.19 3.53
C GLY A 275 2.69 -6.34 4.58
N LEU A 276 1.82 -5.44 4.13
CA LEU A 276 0.87 -4.76 5.01
C LEU A 276 -0.24 -5.71 5.48
N ASN A 277 -0.79 -5.47 6.66
CA ASN A 277 -2.00 -6.14 7.12
C ASN A 277 -3.24 -5.64 6.38
N GLY A 278 -4.28 -6.47 6.38
CA GLY A 278 -5.56 -6.27 5.73
C GLY A 278 -6.25 -4.97 6.13
N PRO A 279 -6.30 -4.55 7.41
CA PRO A 279 -6.77 -3.23 7.79
C PRO A 279 -6.05 -2.08 7.08
N HIS A 280 -4.73 -2.12 6.99
CA HIS A 280 -3.95 -1.10 6.29
C HIS A 280 -4.17 -1.17 4.77
N LEU A 281 -4.25 -2.37 4.19
CA LEU A 281 -4.57 -2.55 2.77
C LEU A 281 -5.97 -2.04 2.42
N ASP A 282 -6.97 -2.31 3.27
CA ASP A 282 -8.34 -1.80 3.13
C ASP A 282 -8.38 -0.28 3.27
N TYR A 283 -7.69 0.27 4.26
CA TYR A 283 -7.57 1.70 4.48
C TYR A 283 -6.99 2.43 3.26
N LEU A 284 -5.97 1.84 2.63
CA LEU A 284 -5.31 2.38 1.43
C LEU A 284 -6.11 2.13 0.13
N GLY A 285 -7.20 1.35 0.18
CA GLY A 285 -7.96 0.95 -1.02
C GLY A 285 -7.19 -0.02 -1.92
N TRP A 286 -6.24 -0.78 -1.37
CA TRP A 286 -5.42 -1.75 -2.09
C TRP A 286 -6.06 -3.16 -2.10
N LEU A 287 -7.18 -3.34 -1.40
CA LEU A 287 -8.00 -4.55 -1.50
C LEU A 287 -9.12 -4.36 -2.53
N PRO A 288 -9.37 -5.37 -3.39
CA PRO A 288 -10.51 -5.35 -4.28
C PRO A 288 -11.78 -5.46 -3.46
N GLN A 289 -12.69 -4.54 -3.71
CA GLN A 289 -13.82 -4.32 -2.84
C GLN A 289 -14.83 -5.48 -2.85
N ASN A 290 -15.00 -6.13 -4.00
CA ASN A 290 -15.83 -7.32 -4.16
C ASN A 290 -15.27 -8.55 -3.42
N ARG A 291 -14.10 -8.45 -2.81
CA ARG A 291 -13.46 -9.50 -2.00
C ARG A 291 -13.22 -9.08 -0.55
N VAL A 292 -13.85 -8.00 -0.09
CA VAL A 292 -13.98 -7.67 1.33
C VAL A 292 -15.43 -7.91 1.75
N VAL A 293 -15.64 -8.63 2.85
CA VAL A 293 -16.98 -8.95 3.35
C VAL A 293 -17.22 -8.38 4.73
N TYR A 294 -18.36 -7.70 4.90
CA TYR A 294 -18.88 -7.30 6.19
C TYR A 294 -19.82 -8.37 6.72
N PHE A 295 -19.39 -9.07 7.76
CA PHE A 295 -20.12 -10.21 8.30
C PHE A 295 -21.46 -9.77 8.91
N GLY A 296 -22.52 -10.51 8.58
CA GLY A 296 -23.88 -10.25 9.05
C GLY A 296 -24.66 -9.17 8.30
N ARG A 297 -24.09 -8.57 7.24
CA ARG A 297 -24.81 -7.61 6.38
C ARG A 297 -26.06 -8.23 5.74
N ASP A 298 -26.00 -9.51 5.40
CA ASP A 298 -27.09 -10.30 4.83
C ASP A 298 -28.09 -10.84 5.88
N GLY A 299 -27.95 -10.42 7.14
CA GLY A 299 -28.76 -10.87 8.26
C GLY A 299 -28.36 -12.24 8.81
N ARG A 300 -27.37 -12.92 8.22
CA ARG A 300 -26.90 -14.22 8.72
C ARG A 300 -25.93 -14.04 9.87
N THR A 301 -26.11 -14.83 10.91
CA THR A 301 -25.28 -14.79 12.13
C THR A 301 -24.28 -15.94 12.23
N ASN A 302 -24.36 -16.92 11.32
CA ASN A 302 -23.52 -18.12 11.32
C ASN A 302 -23.38 -18.65 9.90
N TYR A 303 -22.15 -18.61 9.36
CA TYR A 303 -21.83 -19.26 8.09
C TYR A 303 -20.33 -19.44 7.90
N THR A 304 -19.97 -20.29 6.94
CA THR A 304 -18.59 -20.55 6.54
C THR A 304 -18.22 -19.72 5.32
N LEU A 305 -17.02 -19.15 5.36
CA LEU A 305 -16.44 -18.35 4.29
C LEU A 305 -15.10 -18.94 3.88
N ARG A 306 -14.81 -18.95 2.57
CA ARG A 306 -13.46 -19.23 2.06
C ARG A 306 -12.68 -17.94 1.96
N VAL A 307 -11.60 -17.84 2.72
CA VAL A 307 -10.68 -16.70 2.73
C VAL A 307 -9.39 -17.09 2.01
N SER A 308 -8.94 -16.25 1.07
CA SER A 308 -7.68 -16.41 0.33
C SER A 308 -6.57 -15.63 1.01
N SER A 309 -5.32 -16.03 0.78
CA SER A 309 -4.19 -15.38 1.41
C SER A 309 -3.92 -13.99 0.82
N LEU A 310 -3.61 -13.02 1.70
CA LEU A 310 -3.12 -11.69 1.31
C LEU A 310 -1.67 -11.72 0.80
N SER A 311 -0.94 -12.81 1.07
CA SER A 311 0.48 -12.97 0.72
C SER A 311 0.71 -13.33 -0.76
N VAL A 312 -0.37 -13.61 -1.50
CA VAL A 312 -0.33 -13.98 -2.93
C VAL A 312 -1.07 -12.96 -3.78
N PRO A 313 -0.67 -12.77 -5.06
CA PRO A 313 -1.39 -11.88 -5.96
C PRO A 313 -2.89 -12.22 -6.03
N HIS A 314 -3.74 -11.21 -5.87
CA HIS A 314 -5.18 -11.37 -5.72
C HIS A 314 -5.81 -12.08 -6.93
N ARG A 315 -5.32 -11.84 -8.14
CA ARG A 315 -5.80 -12.51 -9.37
C ARG A 315 -5.62 -14.03 -9.39
N LEU A 316 -4.72 -14.57 -8.57
CA LEU A 316 -4.47 -16.02 -8.48
C LEU A 316 -5.45 -16.71 -7.52
N THR A 317 -6.34 -15.96 -6.87
CA THR A 317 -7.26 -16.47 -5.87
C THR A 317 -8.67 -15.90 -6.08
N ILE A 318 -9.68 -16.60 -5.55
CA ILE A 318 -11.10 -16.25 -5.79
C ILE A 318 -11.93 -16.04 -4.51
N GLY A 319 -11.43 -16.43 -3.33
CA GLY A 319 -12.17 -16.33 -2.06
C GLY A 319 -12.21 -14.89 -1.49
N TRP A 320 -12.74 -14.68 -0.30
CA TRP A 320 -12.64 -13.38 0.39
C TRP A 320 -11.19 -13.08 0.77
N LEU A 321 -10.76 -11.82 0.80
CA LEU A 321 -9.40 -11.42 1.23
C LEU A 321 -9.41 -10.86 2.66
N LEU A 322 -10.50 -10.21 3.04
CA LEU A 322 -10.69 -9.63 4.35
C LEU A 322 -12.13 -9.82 4.81
N VAL A 323 -12.30 -10.27 6.06
CA VAL A 323 -13.61 -10.35 6.72
C VAL A 323 -13.65 -9.30 7.82
N MET A 324 -14.63 -8.41 7.78
CA MET A 324 -14.90 -7.40 8.81
C MET A 324 -16.08 -7.85 9.65
N ILE A 325 -15.86 -8.07 10.94
CA ILE A 325 -16.86 -8.52 11.90
C ILE A 325 -17.14 -7.36 12.87
N PRO A 326 -18.34 -6.76 12.83
CA PRO A 326 -18.67 -5.69 13.75
C PRO A 326 -18.81 -6.20 15.19
N TYR A 327 -18.38 -5.37 16.13
CA TYR A 327 -18.54 -5.63 17.56
C TYR A 327 -19.15 -4.45 18.31
N ASP A 328 -19.21 -3.28 17.68
CA ASP A 328 -19.78 -2.07 18.26
C ASP A 328 -21.06 -1.71 17.50
N ARG A 329 -22.11 -1.45 18.26
CA ARG A 329 -23.41 -1.07 17.71
C ARG A 329 -23.42 0.41 17.32
N ASP A 330 -22.78 1.24 18.13
CA ASP A 330 -22.80 2.69 18.03
C ASP A 330 -21.85 3.21 16.96
N ASP A 331 -20.78 2.49 16.70
CA ASP A 331 -19.86 2.77 15.61
C ASP A 331 -19.63 1.53 14.72
N PRO A 332 -20.31 1.43 13.57
CA PRO A 332 -20.10 0.31 12.65
C PRO A 332 -18.70 0.30 12.00
N GLY A 333 -17.87 1.33 12.20
CA GLY A 333 -16.45 1.33 11.85
C GLY A 333 -15.58 0.51 12.81
N ASN A 334 -16.09 0.21 14.01
CA ASN A 334 -15.41 -0.61 15.00
C ASN A 334 -15.64 -2.09 14.71
N VAL A 335 -14.65 -2.69 14.03
CA VAL A 335 -14.67 -4.07 13.57
C VAL A 335 -13.44 -4.83 14.02
N TYR A 336 -13.60 -6.14 14.18
CA TYR A 336 -12.51 -7.08 14.06
C TYR A 336 -12.34 -7.44 12.60
N THR A 337 -11.11 -7.45 12.13
CA THR A 337 -10.76 -7.91 10.79
C THR A 337 -10.11 -9.28 10.88
N VAL A 338 -10.40 -10.15 9.93
CA VAL A 338 -9.84 -11.50 9.84
C VAL A 338 -9.24 -11.68 8.46
N GLU A 339 -7.98 -12.09 8.42
CA GLU A 339 -7.21 -12.31 7.19
C GLU A 339 -6.41 -13.60 7.25
N TYR A 340 -6.01 -14.10 6.08
CA TYR A 340 -5.18 -15.29 5.96
C TYR A 340 -3.80 -14.93 5.38
N ARG A 341 -2.72 -15.37 6.02
CA ARG A 341 -1.33 -15.10 5.63
C ARG A 341 -0.60 -16.41 5.37
N THR A 342 0.24 -16.44 4.33
CA THR A 342 1.03 -17.62 3.94
C THR A 342 2.48 -17.24 3.68
N PRO A 343 3.43 -18.18 3.81
CA PRO A 343 4.87 -17.89 3.68
C PRO A 343 5.30 -17.71 2.21
N VAL A 344 4.69 -16.77 1.50
CA VAL A 344 4.90 -16.51 0.06
C VAL A 344 5.08 -15.02 -0.17
N GLY A 345 5.80 -14.66 -1.23
CA GLY A 345 6.00 -13.27 -1.62
C GLY A 345 6.62 -12.49 -0.47
N ASN A 346 6.15 -11.28 -0.18
CA ASN A 346 6.65 -10.42 0.91
C ASN A 346 6.59 -11.08 2.30
N ASP A 347 5.77 -12.11 2.48
CA ASP A 347 5.55 -12.80 3.74
C ASP A 347 6.38 -14.09 3.91
N ALA A 348 7.38 -14.32 3.06
CA ALA A 348 8.19 -15.55 3.08
C ALA A 348 8.87 -15.89 4.42
N ALA A 349 9.01 -14.93 5.33
CA ALA A 349 9.57 -15.16 6.67
C ALA A 349 8.54 -15.63 7.72
N ILE A 350 7.26 -15.68 7.37
CA ILE A 350 6.23 -16.31 8.20
C ILE A 350 6.49 -17.83 8.25
N LYS A 351 6.21 -18.47 9.39
CA LYS A 351 6.55 -19.90 9.59
C LYS A 351 5.63 -20.85 8.82
N HIS A 352 4.34 -20.55 8.79
CA HIS A 352 3.31 -21.39 8.18
C HIS A 352 2.06 -20.55 7.89
N GLY A 353 1.13 -21.11 7.11
CA GLY A 353 -0.11 -20.42 6.80
C GLY A 353 -0.99 -20.27 8.04
N ALA A 354 -1.35 -19.04 8.40
CA ALA A 354 -2.12 -18.73 9.61
C ALA A 354 -3.20 -17.68 9.33
N VAL A 355 -4.32 -17.82 10.03
CA VAL A 355 -5.38 -16.81 10.09
C VAL A 355 -5.08 -15.90 11.27
N VAL A 356 -5.05 -14.59 11.04
CA VAL A 356 -4.78 -13.59 12.08
C VAL A 356 -5.96 -12.62 12.18
N ILE A 357 -6.14 -12.06 13.37
CA ILE A 357 -7.24 -11.17 13.68
C ILE A 357 -6.67 -9.83 14.15
N HIS A 358 -7.14 -8.75 13.54
CA HIS A 358 -6.77 -7.40 13.97
C HIS A 358 -8.00 -6.62 14.41
N LYS A 359 -7.79 -5.68 15.32
CA LYS A 359 -8.76 -4.67 15.73
C LYS A 359 -8.31 -3.31 15.21
N VAL A 360 -9.23 -2.59 14.60
CA VAL A 360 -8.96 -1.26 14.05
C VAL A 360 -9.13 -0.20 15.11
N HIS A 361 -8.22 0.77 15.14
CA HIS A 361 -8.26 1.93 16.03
C HIS A 361 -7.90 3.21 15.26
N ARG A 362 -8.57 4.32 15.58
CA ARG A 362 -8.25 5.64 15.03
C ARG A 362 -7.84 6.57 16.16
N ILE A 363 -6.66 7.18 16.04
CA ILE A 363 -6.16 8.19 16.98
C ILE A 363 -5.78 9.43 16.19
N GLY A 364 -6.57 10.50 16.33
CA GLY A 364 -6.41 11.72 15.55
C GLY A 364 -6.58 11.48 14.04
N VAL A 365 -5.55 11.83 13.26
CA VAL A 365 -5.53 11.68 11.79
C VAL A 365 -4.98 10.34 11.30
N SER A 366 -4.41 9.53 12.20
CA SER A 366 -3.69 8.31 11.83
C SER A 366 -4.55 7.06 12.06
N TYR A 367 -4.39 6.10 11.16
CA TYR A 367 -5.05 4.80 11.23
C TYR A 367 -4.11 3.77 11.85
N TYR A 368 -4.60 3.05 12.85
CA TYR A 368 -3.85 2.05 13.61
C TYR A 368 -4.57 0.71 13.58
N SER A 369 -3.79 -0.36 13.65
CA SER A 369 -4.28 -1.73 13.76
C SER A 369 -3.60 -2.43 14.93
N SER A 370 -4.36 -3.24 15.66
CA SER A 370 -3.87 -4.04 16.78
C SER A 370 -4.12 -5.52 16.53
N LEU A 371 -3.05 -6.31 16.43
CA LEU A 371 -3.10 -7.76 16.38
C LEU A 371 -3.69 -8.30 17.69
N ILE A 372 -4.67 -9.19 17.56
CA ILE A 372 -5.41 -9.76 18.68
C ILE A 372 -4.91 -11.16 18.97
N THR A 373 -4.56 -11.38 20.22
CA THR A 373 -4.15 -12.69 20.72
C THR A 373 -5.34 -13.56 21.11
N HIS A 374 -5.09 -14.87 21.16
CA HIS A 374 -6.01 -15.87 21.70
C HIS A 374 -5.30 -16.68 22.80
N GLU A 375 -6.04 -17.60 23.44
CA GLU A 375 -5.52 -18.44 24.52
C GLU A 375 -4.75 -17.63 25.59
N ARG A 376 -5.43 -16.66 26.21
CA ARG A 376 -4.89 -15.79 27.27
C ARG A 376 -3.66 -14.94 26.89
N GLY A 377 -3.44 -14.68 25.61
CA GLY A 377 -2.37 -13.79 25.16
C GLY A 377 -1.17 -14.50 24.55
N GLU A 378 -1.20 -15.83 24.45
CA GLU A 378 -0.05 -16.64 24.06
C GLU A 378 0.14 -16.71 22.55
N PHE A 379 -0.97 -16.82 21.80
CA PHE A 379 -0.92 -17.09 20.36
C PHE A 379 -1.61 -15.99 19.55
N ASN A 380 -1.04 -15.65 18.40
CA ASN A 380 -1.64 -14.74 17.42
C ASN A 380 -2.28 -15.49 16.24
N GLU A 381 -1.88 -16.74 16.06
CA GLU A 381 -2.10 -17.52 14.85
C GLU A 381 -3.25 -18.51 15.09
N LEU A 382 -4.24 -18.48 14.21
CA LEU A 382 -5.24 -19.52 14.12
C LEU A 382 -4.87 -20.48 12.97
N THR A 383 -4.72 -21.75 13.30
CA THR A 383 -4.41 -22.84 12.37
C THR A 383 -5.59 -23.80 12.25
N ALA A 384 -5.53 -24.78 11.35
CA ALA A 384 -6.65 -25.69 11.14
C ALA A 384 -7.09 -26.38 12.46
N GLY A 385 -8.35 -26.20 12.83
CA GLY A 385 -8.94 -26.73 14.06
C GLY A 385 -8.96 -25.77 15.24
N THR A 386 -8.23 -24.64 15.20
CA THR A 386 -8.23 -23.66 16.29
C THR A 386 -9.41 -22.70 16.17
N GLU A 387 -9.80 -22.11 17.30
CA GLU A 387 -10.85 -21.10 17.37
C GLU A 387 -10.47 -19.92 18.26
N TRP A 388 -10.95 -18.74 17.87
CA TRP A 388 -10.93 -17.54 18.68
C TRP A 388 -12.35 -17.21 19.13
N LEU A 389 -12.52 -16.95 20.43
CA LEU A 389 -13.79 -16.60 21.05
C LEU A 389 -13.64 -15.28 21.81
N LYS A 390 -14.46 -14.30 21.45
CA LYS A 390 -14.52 -13.00 22.12
C LYS A 390 -15.90 -12.73 22.66
N PHE A 391 -16.00 -12.55 23.96
CA PHE A 391 -17.20 -12.02 24.61
C PHE A 391 -17.24 -10.50 24.48
N LEU A 392 -18.42 -9.96 24.16
CA LEU A 392 -18.66 -8.53 23.95
C LEU A 392 -19.36 -7.92 25.15
N ASP A 393 -20.64 -8.26 25.34
CA ASP A 393 -21.49 -7.74 26.41
C ASP A 393 -22.54 -8.79 26.81
N ILE A 394 -23.33 -8.50 27.84
CA ILE A 394 -24.47 -9.31 28.28
C ILE A 394 -25.74 -8.75 27.65
N SER A 395 -26.47 -9.59 26.92
CA SER A 395 -27.78 -9.26 26.35
C SER A 395 -28.83 -9.04 27.45
N ILE A 396 -29.95 -8.41 27.09
CA ILE A 396 -31.07 -8.11 28.02
C ILE A 396 -31.65 -9.40 28.65
N ASP A 397 -31.57 -10.52 27.95
CA ASP A 397 -32.01 -11.85 28.41
C ASP A 397 -30.97 -12.56 29.31
N GLY A 398 -29.86 -11.90 29.65
CA GLY A 398 -28.76 -12.47 30.43
C GLY A 398 -27.82 -13.38 29.63
N SER A 399 -28.02 -13.54 28.32
CA SER A 399 -27.11 -14.32 27.46
C SER A 399 -25.85 -13.52 27.11
N PHE A 400 -24.71 -14.19 26.95
CA PHE A 400 -23.49 -13.53 26.51
C PHE A 400 -23.53 -13.27 24.99
N GLN A 401 -23.21 -12.03 24.60
CA GLN A 401 -22.87 -11.70 23.23
C GLN A 401 -21.43 -12.11 22.95
N TYR A 402 -21.21 -12.81 21.85
CA TYR A 402 -19.89 -13.28 21.48
C TYR A 402 -19.70 -13.31 19.97
N ILE A 403 -18.42 -13.25 19.58
CA ILE A 403 -17.92 -13.55 18.24
C ILE A 403 -17.04 -14.79 18.37
N ARG A 404 -17.26 -15.77 17.50
CA ARG A 404 -16.42 -16.94 17.36
C ARG A 404 -15.93 -17.04 15.92
N VAL A 405 -14.62 -17.21 15.76
CA VAL A 405 -13.96 -17.47 14.48
C VAL A 405 -13.21 -18.79 14.60
N LYS A 406 -13.61 -19.79 13.83
CA LYS A 406 -12.96 -21.11 13.80
C LYS A 406 -12.39 -21.40 12.43
N VAL A 407 -11.16 -21.88 12.36
CA VAL A 407 -10.55 -22.34 11.11
C VAL A 407 -10.92 -23.80 10.91
N GLU A 408 -11.84 -24.09 10.00
CA GLU A 408 -12.30 -25.46 9.75
C GLU A 408 -11.27 -26.25 8.94
N ARG A 409 -10.68 -25.62 7.92
CA ARG A 409 -9.71 -26.26 7.03
C ARG A 409 -8.78 -25.24 6.40
N VAL A 410 -7.54 -25.66 6.16
CA VAL A 410 -6.57 -24.90 5.36
C VAL A 410 -6.26 -25.68 4.08
N HIS A 411 -6.24 -24.99 2.95
CA HIS A 411 -5.97 -25.51 1.62
C HIS A 411 -4.66 -24.91 1.11
N GLY A 412 -3.54 -25.59 1.40
CA GLY A 412 -2.21 -25.07 1.08
C GLY A 412 -1.99 -24.82 -0.42
N LYS A 413 -2.48 -25.71 -1.30
CA LYS A 413 -2.30 -25.59 -2.76
C LYS A 413 -3.01 -24.37 -3.37
N SER A 414 -4.15 -23.97 -2.80
CA SER A 414 -4.93 -22.83 -3.28
C SER A 414 -4.73 -21.57 -2.42
N HIS A 415 -3.77 -21.60 -1.49
CA HIS A 415 -3.49 -20.51 -0.54
C HIS A 415 -4.77 -19.95 0.11
N SER A 416 -5.66 -20.82 0.58
CA SER A 416 -6.95 -20.42 1.14
C SER A 416 -7.32 -21.20 2.41
N ALA A 417 -8.16 -20.64 3.26
CA ALA A 417 -8.70 -21.26 4.47
C ALA A 417 -10.22 -21.13 4.53
N ASP A 418 -10.90 -22.17 5.01
CA ASP A 418 -12.34 -22.15 5.27
C ASP A 418 -12.56 -21.76 6.74
N LEU A 419 -13.22 -20.62 6.96
CA LEU A 419 -13.47 -20.04 8.27
C LEU A 419 -14.96 -20.16 8.59
N LYS A 420 -15.29 -20.74 9.74
CA LYS A 420 -16.65 -20.70 10.29
C LYS A 420 -16.72 -19.55 11.29
N ILE A 421 -17.60 -18.59 11.00
CA ILE A 421 -17.82 -17.43 11.86
C ILE A 421 -19.23 -17.51 12.42
N VAL A 422 -19.33 -17.34 13.74
CA VAL A 422 -20.58 -17.29 14.48
C VAL A 422 -20.59 -16.03 15.33
N THR A 423 -21.62 -15.21 15.21
CA THR A 423 -21.82 -14.04 16.05
C THR A 423 -23.22 -14.03 16.65
N THR A 424 -23.33 -13.73 17.94
CA THR A 424 -24.63 -13.40 18.55
C THR A 424 -24.87 -11.90 18.57
N PHE A 425 -23.87 -11.10 18.17
CA PHE A 425 -24.00 -9.66 18.03
C PHE A 425 -25.01 -9.32 16.93
N ARG A 426 -26.06 -8.57 17.30
CA ARG A 426 -27.03 -8.01 16.37
C ARG A 426 -26.89 -6.48 16.39
N PRO A 427 -26.61 -5.83 15.25
CA PRO A 427 -26.51 -4.37 15.19
C PRO A 427 -27.85 -3.67 15.48
N VAL A 428 -28.98 -4.39 15.37
CA VAL A 428 -30.32 -3.90 15.69
C VAL A 428 -30.85 -4.66 16.92
N GLN A 429 -31.04 -3.97 18.05
CA GLN A 429 -31.64 -4.53 19.25
C GLN A 429 -33.15 -4.29 19.21
N GLY A 430 -33.94 -5.36 19.38
CA GLY A 430 -35.36 -5.25 19.69
C GLY A 430 -35.59 -4.78 21.13
N ASN A 431 -36.66 -4.01 21.32
CA ASN A 431 -37.25 -3.57 22.60
C ASN A 431 -36.44 -2.64 23.53
N ARG A 432 -35.86 -1.57 22.96
CA ARG A 432 -35.69 -0.29 23.67
C ARG A 432 -36.76 0.68 23.18
N SER A 433 -37.31 1.54 24.04
CA SER A 433 -38.12 2.68 23.60
C SER A 433 -37.28 3.51 22.63
N VAL A 434 -37.65 3.48 21.36
CA VAL A 434 -36.92 4.16 20.29
C VAL A 434 -37.05 5.66 20.54
N THR A 435 -35.94 6.30 20.93
CA THR A 435 -35.88 7.76 21.06
C THR A 435 -35.66 8.39 19.69
N GLN A 436 -35.97 9.68 19.52
CA GLN A 436 -35.67 10.39 18.26
C GLN A 436 -34.17 10.28 17.91
N TRP A 437 -33.28 10.30 18.91
CA TRP A 437 -31.85 10.06 18.72
C TRP A 437 -31.52 8.66 18.22
N ASP A 438 -32.29 7.64 18.60
CA ASP A 438 -32.16 6.29 18.05
C ASP A 438 -32.66 6.22 16.61
N VAL A 439 -33.72 6.96 16.26
CA VAL A 439 -34.20 7.08 14.87
C VAL A 439 -33.17 7.80 14.01
N ASP A 440 -32.63 8.93 14.47
CA ASP A 440 -31.62 9.70 13.75
C ASP A 440 -30.34 8.88 13.58
N ARG A 441 -29.91 8.15 14.63
CA ARG A 441 -28.79 7.19 14.54
C ARG A 441 -29.09 6.02 13.64
N GLN A 442 -30.31 5.47 13.66
CA GLN A 442 -30.70 4.37 12.78
C GLN A 442 -30.81 4.83 11.33
N PHE A 443 -31.22 6.07 11.08
CA PHE A 443 -31.19 6.70 9.76
C PHE A 443 -29.76 6.96 9.29
N LEU A 444 -28.87 7.44 10.17
CA LEU A 444 -27.44 7.56 9.88
C LEU A 444 -26.78 6.19 9.64
N ARG A 445 -27.18 5.15 10.37
CA ARG A 445 -26.73 3.76 10.16
C ARG A 445 -27.26 3.19 8.85
N ALA A 446 -28.56 3.31 8.57
CA ALA A 446 -29.16 2.86 7.32
C ALA A 446 -28.53 3.62 6.14
N SER A 447 -28.39 4.94 6.23
CA SER A 447 -27.65 5.77 5.28
C SER A 447 -26.20 5.32 5.17
N PHE A 448 -25.52 5.01 6.28
CA PHE A 448 -24.16 4.47 6.26
C PHE A 448 -24.09 3.12 5.53
N PHE A 449 -25.03 2.20 5.75
CA PHE A 449 -25.07 0.87 5.12
C PHE A 449 -25.59 0.89 3.67
N GLU A 450 -26.37 1.90 3.30
CA GLU A 450 -26.95 2.13 1.97
C GLU A 450 -26.02 2.97 1.08
N LEU A 451 -25.29 3.94 1.65
CA LEU A 451 -24.32 4.81 0.98
C LEU A 451 -22.89 4.26 0.97
N ARG A 452 -22.50 3.39 1.94
CA ARG A 452 -21.24 2.63 1.81
C ARG A 452 -21.44 1.49 0.82
N LYS A 453 -21.16 1.82 -0.43
CA LYS A 453 -20.93 0.81 -1.45
C LYS A 453 -19.47 0.33 -1.48
N THR A 454 -18.56 0.73 -0.56
CA THR A 454 -17.12 0.34 -0.48
C THR A 454 -16.65 -0.05 0.91
N PHE A 455 -15.58 -0.83 0.91
CA PHE A 455 -14.63 -0.99 2.00
C PHE A 455 -13.40 -0.08 1.78
N GLY A 456 -12.87 0.50 2.86
CA GLY A 456 -12.11 1.76 2.92
C GLY A 456 -12.90 2.92 3.58
N GLN A 457 -12.25 3.76 4.40
CA GLN A 457 -12.94 4.81 5.19
C GLN A 457 -13.38 6.05 4.39
N ASN A 458 -13.08 6.12 3.10
CA ASN A 458 -13.51 7.20 2.21
C ASN A 458 -15.01 7.03 1.85
N GLU A 459 -15.80 8.11 1.98
CA GLU A 459 -17.22 8.18 1.56
C GLU A 459 -17.36 9.12 0.36
N CYS A 460 -18.43 9.00 -0.44
CA CYS A 460 -18.76 10.02 -1.43
C CYS A 460 -19.22 11.32 -0.78
N LYS A 461 -18.93 12.45 -1.43
CA LYS A 461 -19.58 13.73 -1.13
C LYS A 461 -21.09 13.62 -1.33
N ASN A 462 -21.85 14.44 -0.60
CA ASN A 462 -23.30 14.46 -0.73
C ASN A 462 -23.74 14.65 -2.19
N GLY A 463 -24.71 13.86 -2.64
CA GLY A 463 -25.23 13.88 -4.01
C GLY A 463 -24.42 13.05 -5.02
N ARG A 464 -23.30 12.44 -4.60
CA ARG A 464 -22.54 11.48 -5.41
C ARG A 464 -22.82 10.06 -4.90
N VAL A 465 -22.68 9.09 -5.79
CA VAL A 465 -22.76 7.67 -5.48
C VAL A 465 -21.54 6.97 -6.06
N TRP A 466 -21.28 5.78 -5.54
CA TRP A 466 -20.17 5.01 -6.01
C TRP A 466 -20.52 4.18 -7.23
N ARG A 467 -19.66 4.29 -8.24
CA ARG A 467 -19.62 3.42 -9.41
C ARG A 467 -18.57 2.34 -9.16
N ALA A 468 -18.96 1.10 -9.39
CA ALA A 468 -18.15 -0.10 -9.19
C ALA A 468 -18.09 -0.89 -10.51
N ILE A 469 -17.37 -0.36 -11.52
CA ILE A 469 -17.31 -1.01 -12.85
C ILE A 469 -16.56 -2.34 -12.76
N ASP A 470 -15.48 -2.36 -12.00
CA ASP A 470 -14.70 -3.56 -11.71
C ASP A 470 -14.26 -3.60 -10.23
N ALA A 471 -13.55 -4.67 -9.86
CA ALA A 471 -13.13 -4.94 -8.49
C ALA A 471 -12.21 -3.86 -7.86
N TYR A 472 -11.51 -3.09 -8.69
CA TYR A 472 -10.63 -1.97 -8.31
C TYR A 472 -11.13 -0.62 -8.84
N ASP A 473 -12.21 -0.62 -9.64
CA ASP A 473 -12.88 0.57 -10.16
C ASP A 473 -13.98 1.10 -9.30
N TYR A 474 -13.55 1.83 -8.27
CA TYR A 474 -14.45 2.36 -7.28
C TYR A 474 -14.30 3.87 -7.08
N VAL A 475 -15.20 4.61 -7.74
CA VAL A 475 -15.12 6.06 -7.92
C VAL A 475 -16.47 6.73 -7.64
N CYS A 476 -16.44 7.89 -6.99
CA CYS A 476 -17.64 8.68 -6.73
C CYS A 476 -18.04 9.46 -7.98
N VAL A 477 -19.21 9.14 -8.52
CA VAL A 477 -19.80 9.75 -9.71
C VAL A 477 -21.21 10.29 -9.40
N GLU A 478 -21.84 10.94 -10.37
CA GLU A 478 -23.26 11.29 -10.26
C GLU A 478 -24.17 10.04 -10.35
N PRO A 479 -25.35 10.03 -9.70
CA PRO A 479 -26.23 8.86 -9.67
C PRO A 479 -26.52 8.20 -11.02
N HIS A 480 -26.77 9.00 -12.07
CA HIS A 480 -27.09 8.48 -13.41
C HIS A 480 -25.91 7.74 -14.06
N ARG A 481 -24.66 8.10 -13.71
CA ARG A 481 -23.45 7.49 -14.28
C ARG A 481 -23.27 6.03 -13.91
N VAL A 482 -23.90 5.55 -12.83
CA VAL A 482 -23.84 4.14 -12.43
C VAL A 482 -24.48 3.25 -13.49
N ASP A 483 -25.64 3.67 -14.00
CA ASP A 483 -26.41 2.90 -14.99
C ASP A 483 -25.85 3.14 -16.40
N GLU A 484 -25.53 4.40 -16.76
CA GLU A 484 -24.95 4.72 -18.08
C GLU A 484 -23.64 3.98 -18.36
N ALA A 485 -22.77 3.85 -17.35
CA ALA A 485 -21.53 3.10 -17.51
C ALA A 485 -21.81 1.60 -17.79
N LEU A 486 -22.91 1.03 -17.30
CA LEU A 486 -23.28 -0.36 -17.57
C LEU A 486 -24.00 -0.50 -18.93
N ASP A 487 -24.86 0.45 -19.27
CA ASP A 487 -25.68 0.40 -20.48
C ASP A 487 -24.88 0.68 -21.76
N ASN A 488 -23.75 1.39 -21.65
CA ASN A 488 -22.87 1.71 -22.79
C ASN A 488 -21.94 0.55 -23.22
N ILE A 489 -22.13 -0.66 -22.67
CA ILE A 489 -21.37 -1.86 -23.04
C ILE A 489 -21.99 -2.46 -24.30
N VAL A 490 -21.20 -2.57 -25.37
CA VAL A 490 -21.72 -3.03 -26.68
C VAL A 490 -21.53 -4.52 -26.92
N SER A 491 -20.49 -5.15 -26.34
CA SER A 491 -20.31 -6.59 -26.37
C SER A 491 -19.36 -7.09 -25.26
N VAL A 492 -19.59 -8.33 -24.82
CA VAL A 492 -18.66 -9.14 -24.02
C VAL A 492 -18.37 -10.35 -24.88
N ASP A 493 -17.39 -10.26 -25.78
CA ASP A 493 -17.06 -11.41 -26.63
C ASP A 493 -16.14 -12.37 -25.84
N ASP A 494 -16.65 -13.57 -25.56
CA ASP A 494 -15.93 -14.63 -24.87
C ASP A 494 -14.98 -15.41 -25.82
N GLY A 495 -14.99 -15.08 -27.13
CA GLY A 495 -14.39 -15.92 -28.18
C GLY A 495 -13.12 -15.42 -28.88
N GLU A 496 -12.92 -14.12 -29.09
CA GLU A 496 -11.76 -13.58 -29.81
C GLU A 496 -11.16 -12.36 -29.10
N SER A 497 -9.84 -12.22 -29.15
CA SER A 497 -9.04 -11.36 -28.27
C SER A 497 -9.10 -9.86 -28.56
N GLY A 498 -10.26 -9.32 -28.96
CA GLY A 498 -10.39 -7.90 -29.27
C GLY A 498 -11.83 -7.41 -29.28
N CYS A 499 -11.98 -6.09 -29.12
CA CYS A 499 -13.23 -5.41 -29.41
C CYS A 499 -13.40 -5.21 -30.93
N ASP A 500 -14.65 -5.06 -31.36
CA ASP A 500 -14.98 -4.63 -32.73
C ASP A 500 -14.22 -3.34 -33.10
N VAL A 501 -13.99 -3.10 -34.40
CA VAL A 501 -13.10 -2.05 -34.94
C VAL A 501 -13.39 -0.63 -34.42
N ASP A 502 -14.63 -0.37 -34.00
CA ASP A 502 -15.08 0.94 -33.50
C ASP A 502 -15.16 1.03 -31.96
N TYR A 503 -14.71 -0.01 -31.25
CA TYR A 503 -14.80 -0.14 -29.81
C TYR A 503 -13.44 -0.45 -29.18
N VAL A 504 -13.26 0.01 -27.95
CA VAL A 504 -12.05 -0.22 -27.16
C VAL A 504 -12.39 -0.93 -25.86
N HIS A 505 -11.47 -1.75 -25.37
CA HIS A 505 -11.65 -2.36 -24.06
C HIS A 505 -11.67 -1.27 -22.99
N ARG A 506 -12.77 -1.20 -22.24
CA ARG A 506 -13.00 -0.20 -21.20
C ARG A 506 -11.84 -0.15 -20.21
N ASN A 507 -11.39 -1.32 -19.74
CA ASN A 507 -10.31 -1.47 -18.76
C ASN A 507 -10.40 -0.38 -17.68
N ALA A 508 -11.54 -0.33 -17.00
CA ALA A 508 -11.84 0.75 -16.07
C ALA A 508 -10.69 0.92 -15.06
N PHE A 509 -10.11 -0.20 -14.61
CA PHE A 509 -8.81 -0.22 -13.97
C PHE A 509 -7.69 -0.72 -14.90
N GLN A 510 -6.73 0.14 -15.25
CA GLN A 510 -5.54 -0.23 -16.02
C GLN A 510 -4.27 0.38 -15.43
N VAL A 511 -3.35 -0.47 -14.95
CA VAL A 511 -1.97 -0.08 -14.64
C VAL A 511 -1.06 -0.93 -15.51
N LYS A 512 -0.37 -0.29 -16.46
CA LYS A 512 0.64 -0.95 -17.30
C LYS A 512 1.97 -1.01 -16.56
N SER A 513 2.30 -2.17 -15.99
CA SER A 513 3.62 -2.45 -15.42
C SER A 513 4.40 -3.38 -16.35
N ALA A 514 5.34 -2.82 -17.12
CA ALA A 514 6.24 -3.62 -17.95
C ALA A 514 7.47 -4.05 -17.14
N LEU A 515 7.71 -5.36 -17.05
CA LEU A 515 8.95 -5.93 -16.52
C LEU A 515 9.95 -6.05 -17.68
N MET A 516 11.03 -5.27 -17.63
CA MET A 516 12.20 -5.47 -18.49
C MET A 516 13.24 -6.29 -17.74
N LEU A 517 13.73 -7.36 -18.36
CA LEU A 517 14.98 -8.00 -17.94
C LEU A 517 16.10 -7.50 -18.84
N CYS A 518 17.09 -6.85 -18.23
CA CYS A 518 18.31 -6.44 -18.90
C CYS A 518 19.43 -7.44 -18.57
N THR A 519 20.02 -8.02 -19.61
CA THR A 519 21.23 -8.84 -19.44
C THR A 519 22.46 -7.93 -19.30
N ALA A 520 23.52 -8.42 -18.65
CA ALA A 520 24.79 -7.70 -18.45
C ALA A 520 25.48 -7.19 -19.74
N ARG A 521 24.95 -7.53 -20.92
CA ARG A 521 25.39 -7.06 -22.24
C ARG A 521 24.45 -6.04 -22.90
N ARG A 522 23.67 -5.28 -22.11
CA ARG A 522 22.80 -4.16 -22.56
C ARG A 522 21.66 -4.53 -23.52
N LYS A 523 21.31 -5.81 -23.67
CA LYS A 523 20.03 -6.20 -24.30
C LYS A 523 18.97 -6.30 -23.22
N CYS A 524 18.06 -5.34 -23.22
CA CYS A 524 16.83 -5.38 -22.45
C CYS A 524 15.75 -6.06 -23.28
N VAL A 525 15.15 -7.11 -22.71
CA VAL A 525 14.01 -7.82 -23.28
C VAL A 525 12.80 -7.50 -22.42
N LEU A 526 11.69 -7.14 -23.05
CA LEU A 526 10.40 -7.00 -22.38
C LEU A 526 9.91 -8.40 -22.06
N VAL A 527 9.86 -8.77 -20.77
CA VAL A 527 9.58 -10.16 -20.35
C VAL A 527 8.13 -10.34 -19.92
N SER A 528 7.47 -9.27 -19.47
CA SER A 528 6.02 -9.28 -19.27
C SER A 528 5.43 -7.88 -19.22
N GLU A 529 4.31 -7.66 -19.89
CA GLU A 529 3.39 -6.58 -19.52
C GLU A 529 2.43 -7.12 -18.46
N TRP A 530 2.51 -6.58 -17.25
CA TRP A 530 1.51 -6.77 -16.21
C TRP A 530 0.49 -5.64 -16.35
N CYS A 531 -0.63 -5.92 -16.99
CA CYS A 531 -1.84 -5.16 -16.73
C CYS A 531 -2.58 -5.88 -15.61
N VAL A 532 -2.97 -5.17 -14.55
CA VAL A 532 -4.16 -5.62 -13.82
C VAL A 532 -5.26 -5.65 -14.87
N GLN A 533 -5.79 -6.84 -15.15
CA GLN A 533 -6.85 -6.99 -16.12
C GLN A 533 -8.08 -6.33 -15.48
N GLY A 534 -8.36 -5.09 -15.89
CA GLY A 534 -9.64 -4.46 -15.68
C GLY A 534 -10.73 -5.27 -16.38
N ASP A 535 -11.95 -4.77 -16.34
CA ASP A 535 -13.04 -5.40 -17.07
C ASP A 535 -12.76 -5.45 -18.59
N LYS A 536 -13.15 -6.55 -19.23
CA LYS A 536 -12.95 -6.77 -20.67
C LYS A 536 -14.07 -6.19 -21.54
N ALA A 537 -15.00 -5.43 -20.97
CA ALA A 537 -16.13 -4.87 -21.69
C ALA A 537 -15.67 -3.95 -22.82
N CYS A 538 -16.32 -4.03 -23.98
CA CYS A 538 -16.08 -3.14 -25.11
C CYS A 538 -17.01 -1.94 -25.04
N VAL A 539 -16.43 -0.73 -25.10
CA VAL A 539 -17.15 0.56 -25.05
C VAL A 539 -16.62 1.50 -26.13
N SER A 540 -17.38 2.54 -26.47
CA SER A 540 -16.90 3.57 -27.42
C SER A 540 -15.68 4.30 -26.86
N GLU A 541 -14.86 4.90 -27.73
CA GLU A 541 -13.72 5.72 -27.29
C GLU A 541 -14.15 6.88 -26.37
N ASP A 542 -15.33 7.46 -26.62
CA ASP A 542 -15.90 8.53 -25.80
C ASP A 542 -16.23 8.05 -24.38
N GLU A 543 -16.90 6.89 -24.24
CA GLU A 543 -17.21 6.31 -22.93
C GLU A 543 -15.91 5.91 -22.20
N TRP A 544 -14.94 5.34 -22.92
CA TRP A 544 -13.63 5.04 -22.36
C TRP A 544 -12.96 6.30 -21.78
N ALA A 545 -12.93 7.40 -22.55
CA ALA A 545 -12.34 8.65 -22.10
C ALA A 545 -13.05 9.24 -20.87
N VAL A 546 -14.38 9.15 -20.82
CA VAL A 546 -15.19 9.57 -19.66
C VAL A 546 -14.83 8.72 -18.43
N VAL A 547 -14.77 7.39 -18.57
CA VAL A 547 -14.41 6.47 -17.49
C VAL A 547 -13.02 6.77 -16.94
N GLN A 548 -12.03 7.00 -17.82
CA GLN A 548 -10.66 7.34 -17.40
C GLN A 548 -10.59 8.71 -16.71
N LYS A 549 -11.38 9.68 -17.18
CA LYS A 549 -11.46 11.00 -16.55
C LYS A 549 -12.08 10.92 -15.15
N GLU A 550 -13.23 10.25 -15.01
CA GLU A 550 -13.88 10.01 -13.71
C GLU A 550 -12.89 9.36 -12.73
N ASN A 551 -12.09 8.42 -13.24
CA ASN A 551 -11.06 7.71 -12.50
C ASN A 551 -9.90 8.59 -12.01
N ALA A 552 -9.42 9.49 -12.86
CA ALA A 552 -8.40 10.47 -12.50
C ALA A 552 -8.95 11.51 -11.49
N GLU A 553 -10.21 11.90 -11.66
CA GLU A 553 -10.89 12.94 -10.86
C GLU A 553 -11.59 12.40 -9.61
N SER A 554 -11.55 11.09 -9.37
CA SER A 554 -12.26 10.42 -8.26
C SER A 554 -12.07 11.12 -6.93
N HIS A 555 -10.89 11.69 -6.71
CA HIS A 555 -10.55 12.43 -5.52
C HIS A 555 -11.49 13.59 -5.17
N LEU A 556 -11.94 14.33 -6.19
CA LEU A 556 -12.75 15.53 -6.03
C LEU A 556 -14.11 15.20 -5.41
N ASN A 557 -14.55 13.95 -5.54
CA ASN A 557 -15.87 13.49 -5.15
C ASN A 557 -15.87 12.70 -3.84
N LEU A 558 -14.72 12.59 -3.16
CA LEU A 558 -14.58 11.92 -1.86
C LEU A 558 -14.75 12.92 -0.69
N ARG A 559 -15.54 12.52 0.32
CA ARG A 559 -15.93 13.33 1.48
C ARG A 559 -14.80 13.56 2.46
N ASN A 560 -14.11 12.49 2.83
CA ASN A 560 -13.02 12.51 3.81
C ASN A 560 -11.65 12.50 3.14
N TYR A 561 -11.64 12.89 1.86
CA TYR A 561 -10.47 12.89 1.03
C TYR A 561 -9.28 13.58 1.68
N ALA A 562 -9.48 14.78 2.23
CA ALA A 562 -8.39 15.57 2.80
C ALA A 562 -7.84 14.95 4.10
N PHE A 563 -8.71 14.36 4.92
CA PHE A 563 -8.35 13.66 6.15
C PHE A 563 -7.43 12.45 5.90
N PHE A 564 -7.81 11.57 4.96
CA PHE A 564 -7.09 10.33 4.67
C PHE A 564 -5.75 10.53 3.96
N ASN A 565 -5.47 11.77 3.61
CA ASN A 565 -4.39 12.16 2.71
C ASN A 565 -3.53 13.27 3.32
N GLY A 566 -3.70 13.54 4.62
CA GLY A 566 -2.89 14.53 5.34
C GLY A 566 -3.03 15.97 4.81
N ALA A 567 -4.06 16.25 4.01
CA ALA A 567 -4.38 17.59 3.51
C ALA A 567 -5.26 18.39 4.50
N ASP A 568 -5.83 17.71 5.49
CA ASP A 568 -6.44 18.36 6.64
C ASP A 568 -5.37 18.90 7.59
N THR A 569 -5.15 20.21 7.59
CA THR A 569 -4.59 20.92 8.74
C THR A 569 -5.69 21.06 9.80
N VAL A 570 -6.09 19.96 10.45
CA VAL A 570 -6.90 20.09 11.68
C VAL A 570 -5.95 20.36 12.84
N GLY A 571 -5.78 21.64 13.17
CA GLY A 571 -5.12 22.10 14.38
C GLY A 571 -4.31 23.39 14.19
N THR A 572 -4.99 24.53 14.15
CA THR A 572 -4.57 25.67 15.00
C THR A 572 -5.01 25.41 16.41
#